data_AF-A0A822EJA1-F1
#
_entry.id   AF-A0A822EJA1-F1
#
_cell.length_a   1.000
_cell.length_b   1.000
_cell.length_c   1.000
_cell.angle_alpha   90.00
_cell.angle_beta   90.00
_cell.angle_gamma   90.00
#
_symmetry.space_group_name_H-M   'P 1'
#
loop_
_entity.id
_entity.type
_entity.pdbx_description
1 polymer ?
#
loop_
_entity_poly.entity_id
_entity_poly.type
_entity_poly.pdbx_seq_one_letter_code
_entity_poly.pdbx_strand_id
1 'polypeptide(L)'
;MNIVKNANEALLGLPYHLNFNVIKRFVNVCSKISTDNSKCDSSEKNFSLDVLIKYMTHELAEIRTAVYCSIAMLVASRLSVEETVKTTDKLKKKPTIAANFDDTQFVCNIRVMTELCVNGINDLATKVSDYSRLILLHLLQSKLLVTNEYWHNLMTIIAILLPQLQCYGNKIDPLGQCILALTSDTERENESLLTLNQRLQASLRYLFSKDKDVRKTGYRQCVGYLLSNTRIRLDDFYKFYPADKLFDLFITAQPTNNAEILTKEYVNVENFLRVYTIFTDRNKIEANVRKSALEQMSMMLNDPSLHSSFLNHGGLERILEELKLNLTRDDIVCS
;
A
#
# COMPACT_ATOMS: atom_id res chain seq x y z
N MET A 1 39.16 3.96 11.32
CA MET A 1 39.48 2.73 10.58
C MET A 1 39.92 1.56 11.48
N ASN A 2 40.85 1.78 12.43
CA ASN A 2 41.40 0.69 13.27
C ASN A 2 40.33 -0.05 14.11
N ILE A 3 39.33 0.66 14.65
CA ILE A 3 38.28 0.06 15.50
C ILE A 3 37.37 -0.89 14.71
N VAL A 4 36.97 -0.52 13.49
CA VAL A 4 36.10 -1.36 12.65
C VAL A 4 36.84 -2.62 12.21
N LYS A 5 38.14 -2.50 11.89
CA LYS A 5 38.99 -3.66 11.56
C LYS A 5 39.10 -4.62 12.75
N ASN A 6 39.36 -4.09 13.94
CA ASN A 6 39.42 -4.89 15.17
C ASN A 6 38.09 -5.59 15.47
N ALA A 7 36.95 -4.94 15.22
CA ALA A 7 35.64 -5.58 15.34
C ALA A 7 35.48 -6.72 14.34
N ASN A 8 35.89 -6.54 13.09
CA ASN A 8 35.85 -7.61 12.08
C ASN A 8 36.73 -8.80 12.45
N GLU A 9 37.91 -8.58 13.02
CA GLU A 9 38.79 -9.66 13.49
C GLU A 9 38.23 -10.35 14.75
N ALA A 10 37.60 -9.58 15.65
CA ALA A 10 36.99 -10.10 16.87
C ALA A 10 35.80 -11.05 16.62
N LEU A 11 35.17 -11.02 15.44
CA LEU A 11 34.10 -11.96 15.06
C LEU A 11 34.52 -13.42 15.25
N LEU A 12 35.77 -13.77 14.93
CA LEU A 12 36.27 -15.15 15.07
C LEU A 12 36.35 -15.59 16.54
N GLY A 13 36.61 -14.66 17.46
CA GLY A 13 36.72 -14.93 18.90
C GLY A 13 35.37 -14.89 19.63
N LEU A 14 34.37 -14.22 19.05
CA LEU A 14 33.09 -13.93 19.69
C LEU A 14 32.30 -15.18 20.12
N PRO A 15 32.26 -16.28 19.34
CA PRO A 15 31.66 -17.55 19.75
C PRO A 15 32.18 -18.10 21.08
N TYR A 16 33.46 -17.86 21.40
CA TYR A 16 34.12 -18.47 22.55
C TYR A 16 33.89 -17.71 23.85
N HIS A 17 33.87 -16.37 23.79
CA HIS A 17 33.80 -15.53 24.99
C HIS A 17 32.43 -14.86 25.20
N LEU A 18 31.55 -14.86 24.18
CA LEU A 18 30.17 -14.33 24.24
C LEU A 18 30.06 -12.94 24.91
N ASN A 19 31.06 -12.08 24.69
CA ASN A 19 31.11 -10.77 25.34
C ASN A 19 30.28 -9.77 24.53
N PHE A 20 28.97 -9.75 24.80
CA PHE A 20 28.01 -8.91 24.09
C PHE A 20 28.23 -7.40 24.31
N ASN A 21 29.06 -6.98 25.27
CA ASN A 21 29.45 -5.57 25.41
C ASN A 21 30.26 -5.09 24.20
N VAL A 22 31.04 -5.98 23.57
CA VAL A 22 31.79 -5.65 22.34
C VAL A 22 30.81 -5.32 21.21
N ILE A 23 29.75 -6.11 21.07
CA ILE A 23 28.68 -5.89 20.09
C ILE A 23 28.02 -4.53 20.32
N LYS A 24 27.59 -4.26 21.56
CA LYS A 24 26.97 -2.97 21.90
C LYS A 24 27.89 -1.79 21.59
N ARG A 25 29.19 -1.89 21.90
CA ARG A 25 30.17 -0.86 21.56
C ARG A 25 30.32 -0.70 20.06
N PHE A 26 30.34 -1.80 19.31
CA PHE A 26 30.47 -1.76 17.86
C PHE A 26 29.25 -1.10 17.18
N VAL A 27 28.02 -1.40 17.60
CA VAL A 27 26.81 -0.71 17.11
C VAL A 27 26.90 0.81 17.35
N ASN A 28 27.40 1.24 18.51
CA ASN A 28 27.63 2.67 18.79
C ASN A 28 28.74 3.28 17.91
N VAL A 29 29.71 2.50 17.47
CA VAL A 29 30.73 2.94 16.50
C VAL A 29 30.10 3.12 15.12
N CYS A 30 29.27 2.19 14.65
CA CYS A 30 28.51 2.33 13.39
C CYS A 30 27.65 3.60 13.39
N SER A 31 26.96 3.86 14.51
CA SER A 31 26.19 5.07 14.73
C SER A 31 27.03 6.34 14.53
N LYS A 32 28.15 6.48 15.25
CA LYS A 32 29.05 7.64 15.12
C LYS A 32 29.66 7.81 13.74
N ILE A 33 30.02 6.70 13.08
CA ILE A 33 30.56 6.72 11.71
C ILE A 33 29.49 7.23 10.72
N SER A 34 28.21 6.91 10.94
CA SER A 34 27.14 7.42 10.09
C SER A 34 26.93 8.92 10.23
N THR A 35 26.98 9.45 11.45
CA THR A 35 26.73 10.87 11.75
C THR A 35 27.86 11.82 11.34
N ASP A 36 29.12 11.38 11.47
CA ASP A 36 30.29 12.23 11.23
C ASP A 36 30.63 12.37 9.73
N ASN A 37 29.78 13.07 8.98
CA ASN A 37 29.96 13.35 7.54
C ASN A 37 31.26 14.10 7.19
N SER A 38 31.86 14.82 8.14
CA SER A 38 33.09 15.60 7.91
C SER A 38 34.38 14.84 8.20
N LYS A 39 34.31 13.67 8.83
CA LYS A 39 35.51 12.92 9.29
C LYS A 39 35.62 11.51 8.71
N CYS A 40 34.52 10.89 8.30
CA CYS A 40 34.51 9.53 7.80
C CYS A 40 34.24 9.49 6.29
N ASP A 41 35.19 8.94 5.54
CA ASP A 41 35.06 8.70 4.11
C ASP A 41 33.96 7.66 3.82
N SER A 42 33.37 7.74 2.62
CA SER A 42 32.33 6.79 2.16
C SER A 42 32.77 5.32 2.24
N SER A 43 34.06 5.06 2.00
CA SER A 43 34.68 3.73 2.13
C SER A 43 34.62 3.21 3.57
N GLU A 44 34.92 4.05 4.57
CA GLU A 44 34.87 3.65 5.99
C GLU A 44 33.42 3.37 6.43
N LYS A 45 32.47 4.19 5.97
CA LYS A 45 31.04 3.95 6.21
C LYS A 45 30.61 2.59 5.65
N ASN A 46 30.95 2.30 4.39
CA ASN A 46 30.61 1.04 3.75
C ASN A 46 31.25 -0.16 4.46
N PHE A 47 32.52 -0.06 4.83
CA PHE A 47 33.20 -1.13 5.57
C PHE A 47 32.57 -1.37 6.95
N SER A 48 32.18 -0.31 7.67
CA SER A 48 31.51 -0.44 8.96
C SER A 48 30.18 -1.18 8.86
N LEU A 49 29.42 -0.93 7.78
CA LEU A 49 28.17 -1.59 7.49
C LEU A 49 28.38 -3.04 7.04
N ASP A 50 29.43 -3.34 6.28
CA ASP A 50 29.77 -4.72 5.89
C ASP A 50 30.05 -5.57 7.11
N VAL A 51 30.82 -5.04 8.06
CA VAL A 51 31.11 -5.71 9.31
C VAL A 51 29.84 -5.86 10.13
N LEU A 52 29.01 -4.81 10.25
CA LEU A 52 27.71 -4.89 10.94
C LEU A 52 26.82 -6.00 10.39
N ILE A 53 26.73 -6.14 9.06
CA ILE A 53 25.93 -7.21 8.44
C ILE A 53 26.48 -8.59 8.82
N LYS A 54 27.81 -8.79 8.84
CA LYS A 54 28.39 -10.06 9.32
C LYS A 54 28.01 -10.40 10.76
N TYR A 55 27.90 -9.38 11.61
CA TYR A 55 27.41 -9.55 12.98
C TYR A 55 25.90 -9.92 13.00
N MET A 56 25.08 -9.27 12.17
CA MET A 56 23.65 -9.55 12.05
C MET A 56 23.37 -10.94 11.47
N THR A 57 24.16 -11.42 10.51
CA THR A 57 24.00 -12.72 9.86
C THR A 57 24.87 -13.81 10.48
N HIS A 58 25.37 -13.64 11.71
CA HIS A 58 26.26 -14.61 12.34
C HIS A 58 25.55 -15.95 12.55
N GLU A 59 26.27 -17.06 12.40
CA GLU A 59 25.73 -18.43 12.58
C GLU A 59 25.09 -18.68 13.96
N LEU A 60 25.63 -18.09 15.04
CA LEU A 60 25.14 -18.24 16.41
C LEU A 60 24.00 -17.27 16.70
N ALA A 61 22.86 -17.82 17.13
CA ALA A 61 21.66 -17.07 17.45
C ALA A 61 21.86 -16.07 18.59
N GLU A 62 22.73 -16.38 19.56
CA GLU A 62 23.06 -15.52 20.69
C GLU A 62 23.73 -14.23 20.24
N ILE A 63 24.64 -14.33 19.26
CA ILE A 63 25.32 -13.18 18.68
C ILE A 63 24.33 -12.33 17.89
N ARG A 64 23.54 -12.94 17.00
CA ARG A 64 22.49 -12.22 16.26
C ARG A 64 21.53 -11.51 17.21
N THR A 65 21.03 -12.21 18.23
CA THR A 65 20.13 -11.65 19.24
C THR A 65 20.75 -10.44 19.93
N ALA A 66 22.02 -10.50 20.32
CA ALA A 66 22.72 -9.38 20.96
C ALA A 66 22.90 -8.18 20.01
N VAL A 67 23.14 -8.42 18.73
CA VAL A 67 23.28 -7.37 17.71
C VAL A 67 21.95 -6.68 17.48
N TYR A 68 20.89 -7.43 17.18
CA TYR A 68 19.55 -6.88 16.96
C TYR A 68 19.02 -6.17 18.20
N CYS A 69 19.24 -6.72 19.40
CA CYS A 69 18.92 -6.04 20.65
C CYS A 69 19.65 -4.70 20.78
N SER A 70 20.96 -4.68 20.49
CA SER A 70 21.76 -3.45 20.58
C SER A 70 21.28 -2.37 19.61
N ILE A 71 20.88 -2.75 18.39
CA ILE A 71 20.30 -1.83 17.40
C ILE A 71 18.92 -1.36 17.87
N ALA A 72 18.06 -2.27 18.33
CA ALA A 72 16.71 -1.96 18.81
C ALA A 72 16.75 -0.98 19.98
N MET A 73 17.63 -1.20 20.97
CA MET A 73 17.80 -0.28 22.09
C MET A 73 18.29 1.09 21.66
N LEU A 74 19.23 1.16 20.70
CA LEU A 74 19.70 2.43 20.15
C LEU A 74 18.54 3.16 19.45
N VAL A 75 17.85 2.50 18.52
CA VAL A 75 16.74 3.07 17.74
C VAL A 75 15.61 3.52 18.65
N ALA A 76 15.18 2.68 19.60
CA ALA A 76 14.17 3.03 20.58
C ALA A 76 14.56 4.28 21.38
N SER A 77 15.82 4.38 21.82
CA SER A 77 16.30 5.54 22.59
C SER A 77 16.39 6.85 21.80
N ARG A 78 16.39 6.76 20.48
CA ARG A 78 16.49 7.92 19.59
C ARG A 78 15.15 8.31 18.96
N LEU A 79 14.26 7.34 18.75
CA LEU A 79 13.02 7.50 17.97
C LEU A 79 11.72 7.16 18.75
N SER A 80 11.77 6.89 20.07
CA SER A 80 10.55 6.66 20.86
C SER A 80 10.03 7.93 21.54
N VAL A 81 8.72 8.19 21.39
CA VAL A 81 8.02 9.34 22.00
C VAL A 81 8.01 9.26 23.54
N GLU A 82 7.97 8.06 24.12
CA GLU A 82 7.91 7.89 25.58
C GLU A 82 9.21 8.24 26.32
N GLU A 83 10.36 8.15 25.64
CA GLU A 83 11.67 8.49 26.23
C GLU A 83 12.04 9.97 26.01
N THR A 84 11.46 10.63 25.01
CA THR A 84 11.65 12.07 24.78
C THR A 84 10.93 12.93 25.82
N VAL A 85 9.83 12.44 26.41
CA VAL A 85 9.12 13.12 27.52
C VAL A 85 9.82 12.91 28.88
N LYS A 86 10.47 11.76 29.11
CA LYS A 86 11.21 11.51 30.36
C LYS A 86 12.51 12.31 30.47
N THR A 87 13.10 12.67 29.32
CA THR A 87 14.34 13.47 29.27
C THR A 87 14.12 14.97 29.42
N THR A 88 12.89 15.48 29.26
CA THR A 88 12.57 16.89 29.53
C THR A 88 12.52 17.23 31.02
N ASP A 89 12.29 16.26 31.90
CA ASP A 89 12.21 16.48 33.36
C ASP A 89 13.57 16.46 34.07
N LYS A 90 14.62 15.91 33.43
CA LYS A 90 15.95 15.78 34.03
C LYS A 90 17.01 16.47 33.18
N LEU A 91 17.06 17.80 33.30
CA LEU A 91 18.16 18.74 33.04
C LEU A 91 17.67 19.93 32.22
N LYS A 92 17.79 21.12 32.82
CA LYS A 92 17.63 22.44 32.19
C LYS A 92 18.72 22.70 31.13
N LYS A 93 18.74 21.91 30.06
CA LYS A 93 19.34 22.25 28.77
C LYS A 93 18.26 22.02 27.73
N LYS A 94 17.93 23.09 27.00
CA LYS A 94 17.01 23.12 25.86
C LYS A 94 17.12 21.80 25.07
N PRO A 95 16.08 20.94 25.00
CA PRO A 95 16.17 19.72 24.22
C PRO A 95 16.11 20.15 22.76
N THR A 96 17.26 20.15 22.09
CA THR A 96 17.28 20.24 20.64
C THR A 96 16.77 18.89 20.12
N ILE A 97 15.44 18.76 20.00
CA ILE A 97 14.73 17.58 19.48
C ILE A 97 15.30 17.14 18.12
N ALA A 98 15.96 18.05 17.39
CA ALA A 98 16.52 17.83 16.06
C ALA A 98 17.84 17.03 15.98
N ALA A 99 18.49 16.61 17.08
CA ALA A 99 19.87 16.08 17.01
C ALA A 99 20.06 14.58 17.30
N ASN A 100 19.02 13.85 17.73
CA ASN A 100 19.21 12.49 18.26
C ASN A 100 18.95 11.38 17.22
N PHE A 101 18.26 11.65 16.12
CA PHE A 101 17.91 10.62 15.12
C PHE A 101 19.06 10.31 14.16
N ASP A 102 20.01 11.23 13.95
CA ASP A 102 21.15 11.02 13.04
C ASP A 102 21.97 9.78 13.44
N ASP A 103 22.04 9.48 14.74
CA ASP A 103 22.68 8.28 15.31
C ASP A 103 22.12 6.96 14.73
N THR A 104 20.93 6.99 14.12
CA THR A 104 20.25 5.82 13.54
C THR A 104 20.40 5.76 12.01
N GLN A 105 21.10 6.72 11.38
CA GLN A 105 21.18 6.82 9.92
C GLN A 105 21.81 5.58 9.26
N PHE A 106 22.73 4.88 9.95
CA PHE A 106 23.28 3.62 9.47
C PHE A 106 22.22 2.52 9.26
N VAL A 107 21.10 2.56 9.99
CA VAL A 107 19.97 1.64 9.83
C VAL A 107 19.22 1.93 8.54
N CYS A 108 19.11 3.22 8.17
CA CYS A 108 18.57 3.67 6.89
C CYS A 108 19.54 3.46 5.70
N ASN A 109 20.18 2.29 5.65
CA ASN A 109 20.93 1.79 4.52
C ASN A 109 20.20 0.59 3.92
N ILE A 110 20.10 0.52 2.58
CA ILE A 110 19.37 -0.57 1.90
C ILE A 110 19.81 -1.97 2.34
N ARG A 111 21.10 -2.19 2.64
CA ARG A 111 21.60 -3.52 3.02
C ARG A 111 21.17 -3.90 4.43
N VAL A 112 21.23 -2.96 5.38
CA VAL A 112 20.76 -3.17 6.75
C VAL A 112 19.24 -3.33 6.78
N MET A 113 18.51 -2.49 6.04
CA MET A 113 17.05 -2.62 5.91
C MET A 113 16.64 -3.94 5.25
N THR A 114 17.37 -4.40 4.23
CA THR A 114 17.13 -5.72 3.62
C THR A 114 17.30 -6.83 4.65
N GLU A 115 18.39 -6.79 5.43
CA GLU A 115 18.62 -7.76 6.50
C GLU A 115 17.49 -7.76 7.52
N LEU A 116 17.03 -6.60 7.98
CA LEU A 116 15.89 -6.48 8.91
C LEU A 116 14.59 -7.06 8.33
N CYS A 117 14.21 -6.65 7.11
CA CYS A 117 12.94 -6.98 6.49
C CYS A 117 12.85 -8.44 5.98
N VAL A 118 13.97 -9.01 5.54
CA VAL A 118 14.01 -10.34 4.91
C VAL A 118 14.40 -11.41 5.91
N ASN A 119 15.55 -11.25 6.56
CA ASN A 119 16.13 -12.27 7.42
C ASN A 119 15.72 -12.06 8.87
N GLY A 120 15.77 -10.83 9.37
CA GLY A 120 15.48 -10.48 10.75
C GLY A 120 14.07 -10.90 11.18
N ILE A 121 13.04 -10.48 10.44
CA ILE A 121 11.64 -10.85 10.77
C ILE A 121 11.42 -12.38 10.71
N ASN A 122 12.13 -13.10 9.84
CA ASN A 122 11.98 -14.53 9.63
C ASN A 122 13.02 -15.38 10.37
N ASP A 123 13.82 -14.81 11.27
CA ASP A 123 14.86 -15.55 11.96
C ASP A 123 14.25 -16.66 12.82
N LEU A 124 14.91 -17.82 12.86
CA LEU A 124 14.51 -18.97 13.67
C LEU A 124 14.57 -18.63 15.18
N ALA A 125 15.45 -17.72 15.58
CA ALA A 125 15.50 -17.20 16.93
C ALA A 125 14.43 -16.11 17.10
N THR A 126 13.35 -16.43 17.81
CA THR A 126 12.20 -15.53 18.01
C THR A 126 12.59 -14.15 18.52
N LYS A 127 13.59 -14.04 19.41
CA LYS A 127 14.09 -12.75 19.89
C LYS A 127 14.67 -11.87 18.78
N VAL A 128 15.33 -12.45 17.78
CA VAL A 128 15.84 -11.69 16.63
C VAL A 128 14.67 -11.12 15.83
N SER A 129 13.63 -11.94 15.59
CA SER A 129 12.38 -11.49 14.95
C SER A 129 11.73 -10.35 15.74
N ASP A 130 11.56 -10.51 17.05
CA ASP A 130 10.96 -9.49 17.92
C ASP A 130 11.71 -8.15 17.85
N TYR A 131 13.03 -8.18 17.94
CA TYR A 131 13.85 -6.96 17.83
C TYR A 131 13.82 -6.36 16.42
N SER A 132 13.83 -7.18 15.36
CA SER A 132 13.71 -6.69 13.99
C SER A 132 12.39 -5.95 13.79
N ARG A 133 11.29 -6.56 14.25
CA ARG A 133 9.95 -5.95 14.21
C ARG A 133 9.89 -4.65 15.00
N LEU A 134 10.51 -4.61 16.18
CA LEU A 134 10.57 -3.42 17.02
C LEU A 134 11.36 -2.28 16.35
N ILE A 135 12.51 -2.58 15.73
CA ILE A 135 13.30 -1.60 14.97
C ILE A 135 12.45 -1.00 13.84
N LEU A 136 11.82 -1.85 13.03
CA LEU A 136 10.99 -1.40 11.91
C LEU A 136 9.78 -0.59 12.38
N LEU A 137 9.15 -0.99 13.49
CA LEU A 137 8.03 -0.24 14.07
C LEU A 137 8.44 1.18 14.44
N HIS A 138 9.56 1.33 15.18
CA HIS A 138 10.05 2.64 15.58
C HIS A 138 10.45 3.51 14.38
N LEU A 139 11.08 2.93 13.36
CA LEU A 139 11.40 3.64 12.13
C LEU A 139 10.12 4.14 11.43
N LEU A 140 9.10 3.28 11.26
CA LEU A 140 7.86 3.67 10.57
C LEU A 140 7.04 4.69 11.37
N GLN A 141 7.17 4.73 12.68
CA GLN A 141 6.51 5.71 13.55
C GLN A 141 7.30 7.02 13.70
N SER A 142 8.52 7.10 13.16
CA SER A 142 9.41 8.24 13.41
C SER A 142 9.10 9.49 12.60
N LYS A 143 8.08 9.49 11.71
CA LYS A 143 7.79 10.60 10.78
C LYS A 143 7.75 11.97 11.46
N LEU A 144 7.15 12.06 12.65
CA LEU A 144 7.01 13.32 13.39
C LEU A 144 8.27 13.72 14.19
N LEU A 145 9.25 12.83 14.31
CA LEU A 145 10.45 13.00 15.14
C LEU A 145 11.71 13.33 14.33
N VAL A 146 11.69 13.06 13.03
CA VAL A 146 12.86 13.16 12.13
C VAL A 146 12.70 14.29 11.13
N THR A 147 13.79 14.67 10.46
CA THR A 147 13.73 15.65 9.36
C THR A 147 13.05 15.05 8.12
N ASN A 148 12.52 15.93 7.26
CA ASN A 148 11.95 15.52 5.98
C ASN A 148 12.97 14.77 5.10
N GLU A 149 14.25 15.15 5.15
CA GLU A 149 15.31 14.47 4.39
C GLU A 149 15.54 13.04 4.89
N TYR A 150 15.64 12.85 6.21
CA TYR A 150 15.76 11.52 6.80
C TYR A 150 14.54 10.65 6.44
N TRP A 151 13.33 11.20 6.62
CA TRP A 151 12.09 10.49 6.31
C TRP A 151 11.99 10.14 4.82
N HIS A 152 12.40 11.04 3.93
CA HIS A 152 12.44 10.81 2.49
C HIS A 152 13.43 9.68 2.11
N ASN A 153 14.63 9.67 2.70
CA ASN A 153 15.60 8.60 2.49
C ASN A 153 15.06 7.24 2.98
N LEU A 154 14.48 7.20 4.18
CA LEU A 154 13.85 6.00 4.73
C LEU A 154 12.75 5.50 3.78
N MET A 155 11.85 6.38 3.33
CA MET A 155 10.74 6.00 2.46
C MET A 155 11.18 5.58 1.07
N THR A 156 12.29 6.12 0.54
CA THR A 156 12.90 5.66 -0.71
C THR A 156 13.36 4.20 -0.58
N ILE A 157 13.97 3.83 0.55
CA ILE A 157 14.39 2.46 0.83
C ILE A 157 13.16 1.55 1.04
N ILE A 158 12.16 2.02 1.80
CA ILE A 158 10.91 1.30 2.01
C ILE A 158 10.20 1.04 0.68
N ALA A 159 10.20 1.98 -0.26
CA ALA A 159 9.57 1.79 -1.57
C ALA A 159 10.19 0.60 -2.34
N ILE A 160 11.51 0.39 -2.22
CA ILE A 160 12.22 -0.74 -2.82
C ILE A 160 11.84 -2.06 -2.11
N LEU A 161 11.76 -2.03 -0.77
CA LEU A 161 11.48 -3.21 0.06
C LEU A 161 9.98 -3.48 0.26
N LEU A 162 9.11 -2.62 -0.28
CA LEU A 162 7.67 -2.65 -0.06
C LEU A 162 7.04 -4.02 -0.38
N PRO A 163 7.34 -4.69 -1.52
CA PRO A 163 6.76 -5.99 -1.82
C PRO A 163 7.01 -7.02 -0.72
N GLN A 164 8.21 -7.03 -0.13
CA GLN A 164 8.57 -7.93 0.96
C GLN A 164 7.89 -7.55 2.27
N LEU A 165 7.89 -6.26 2.62
CA LEU A 165 7.29 -5.78 3.86
C LEU A 165 5.79 -6.05 3.92
N GLN A 166 5.09 -5.92 2.79
CA GLN A 166 3.65 -6.14 2.70
C GLN A 166 3.19 -7.55 3.11
N CYS A 167 4.08 -8.54 3.06
CA CYS A 167 3.79 -9.89 3.56
C CYS A 167 3.47 -9.91 5.06
N TYR A 168 3.92 -8.90 5.81
CA TYR A 168 3.69 -8.79 7.25
C TYR A 168 2.57 -7.82 7.62
N GLY A 169 1.94 -7.16 6.63
CA GLY A 169 0.83 -6.25 6.86
C GLY A 169 -0.39 -7.00 7.39
N ASN A 170 -0.91 -6.57 8.55
CA ASN A 170 -2.10 -7.13 9.19
C ASN A 170 -2.73 -6.10 10.13
N LYS A 171 -3.95 -6.36 10.64
CA LYS A 171 -4.64 -5.45 11.57
C LYS A 171 -4.43 -5.77 13.05
N ILE A 172 -3.68 -6.82 13.35
CA ILE A 172 -3.56 -7.38 14.70
C ILE A 172 -2.46 -6.65 15.46
N ASP A 173 -1.25 -6.59 14.89
CA ASP A 173 -0.09 -6.03 15.57
C ASP A 173 0.30 -4.63 15.05
N PRO A 174 0.97 -3.80 15.87
CA PRO A 174 1.29 -2.42 15.51
C PRO A 174 2.13 -2.27 14.24
N LEU A 175 3.11 -3.16 14.03
CA LEU A 175 3.95 -3.11 12.83
C LEU A 175 3.12 -3.45 11.60
N GLY A 176 2.28 -4.49 11.69
CA GLY A 176 1.34 -4.86 10.63
C GLY A 176 0.45 -3.68 10.23
N GLN A 177 -0.07 -2.95 11.21
CA GLN A 177 -0.91 -1.76 10.97
C GLN A 177 -0.12 -0.62 10.32
N CYS A 178 1.11 -0.34 10.76
CA CYS A 178 2.00 0.63 10.13
C CYS A 178 2.27 0.26 8.66
N ILE A 179 2.54 -1.02 8.37
CA ILE A 179 2.80 -1.50 7.00
C ILE A 179 1.56 -1.32 6.11
N LEU A 180 0.35 -1.61 6.61
CA LEU A 180 -0.89 -1.34 5.89
C LEU A 180 -1.05 0.17 5.60
N ALA A 181 -0.73 1.01 6.58
CA ALA A 181 -0.85 2.46 6.47
C ALA A 181 0.11 3.09 5.46
N LEU A 182 1.26 2.48 5.16
CA LEU A 182 2.22 2.97 4.14
C LEU A 182 1.58 3.23 2.76
N THR A 183 0.51 2.50 2.46
CA THR A 183 -0.20 2.54 1.19
C THR A 183 -1.56 3.22 1.29
N SER A 184 -1.84 3.87 2.42
CA SER A 184 -3.09 4.58 2.64
C SER A 184 -2.96 6.07 2.30
N ASP A 185 -4.08 6.71 1.95
CA ASP A 185 -4.15 8.08 1.46
C ASP A 185 -4.24 9.12 2.59
N THR A 186 -3.70 8.81 3.77
CA THR A 186 -3.78 9.69 4.95
C THR A 186 -2.94 10.95 4.82
N GLU A 187 -2.13 11.06 3.77
CA GLU A 187 -1.24 12.19 3.52
C GLU A 187 -1.79 13.00 2.33
N ARG A 188 -1.89 14.33 2.48
CA ARG A 188 -2.28 15.22 1.39
C ARG A 188 -1.41 14.89 0.17
N GLU A 189 -1.98 14.89 -1.05
CA GLU A 189 -1.32 14.42 -2.29
C GLU A 189 0.11 14.95 -2.53
N ASN A 190 0.46 16.09 -1.93
CA ASN A 190 1.78 16.73 -2.04
C ASN A 190 2.83 16.24 -1.00
N GLU A 191 2.46 15.36 -0.07
CA GLU A 191 3.35 14.81 0.98
C GLU A 191 3.58 13.29 0.83
N SER A 192 2.83 12.61 -0.05
CA SER A 192 2.96 11.15 -0.18
C SER A 192 4.29 10.78 -0.84
N LEU A 193 5.14 10.06 -0.12
CA LEU A 193 6.46 9.64 -0.60
C LEU A 193 6.41 8.49 -1.61
N LEU A 194 5.27 7.81 -1.72
CA LEU A 194 5.00 6.80 -2.73
C LEU A 194 4.13 7.38 -3.85
N THR A 195 4.53 7.14 -5.10
CA THR A 195 3.73 7.51 -6.28
C THR A 195 2.38 6.78 -6.28
N LEU A 196 1.38 7.33 -6.98
CA LEU A 196 0.07 6.68 -7.16
C LEU A 196 0.22 5.26 -7.71
N ASN A 197 1.14 5.03 -8.66
CA ASN A 197 1.39 3.72 -9.23
C ASN A 197 1.95 2.74 -8.19
N GLN A 198 2.93 3.15 -7.38
CA GLN A 198 3.46 2.31 -6.30
C GLN A 198 2.37 1.95 -5.28
N ARG A 199 1.52 2.92 -4.90
CA ARG A 199 0.40 2.68 -3.98
C ARG A 199 -0.65 1.75 -4.55
N LEU A 200 -1.00 1.91 -5.84
CA LEU A 200 -1.92 1.01 -6.54
C LEU A 200 -1.36 -0.42 -6.64
N GLN A 201 -0.10 -0.57 -7.08
CA GLN A 201 0.55 -1.88 -7.14
C GLN A 201 0.60 -2.56 -5.78
N ALA A 202 0.93 -1.80 -4.73
CA ALA A 202 0.95 -2.30 -3.37
C ALA A 202 -0.45 -2.72 -2.90
N SER A 203 -1.48 -1.93 -3.18
CA SER A 203 -2.87 -2.24 -2.85
C SER A 203 -3.36 -3.50 -3.57
N LEU A 204 -2.96 -3.70 -4.83
CA LEU A 204 -3.25 -4.90 -5.60
C LEU A 204 -2.59 -6.14 -4.98
N ARG A 205 -1.35 -6.05 -4.46
CA ARG A 205 -0.70 -7.17 -3.76
C ARG A 205 -1.49 -7.60 -2.52
N TYR A 206 -2.11 -6.69 -1.79
CA TYR A 206 -2.92 -7.04 -0.62
C TYR A 206 -4.14 -7.90 -0.96
N LEU A 207 -4.67 -7.81 -2.17
CA LEU A 207 -5.77 -8.68 -2.62
C LEU A 207 -5.38 -10.16 -2.73
N PHE A 208 -4.08 -10.47 -2.74
CA PHE A 208 -3.54 -11.84 -2.68
C PHE A 208 -3.26 -12.32 -1.24
N SER A 209 -3.52 -11.51 -0.22
CA SER A 209 -3.30 -11.90 1.17
C SER A 209 -4.25 -13.01 1.61
N LYS A 210 -3.78 -13.95 2.44
CA LYS A 210 -4.64 -14.97 3.08
C LYS A 210 -5.61 -14.34 4.09
N ASP A 211 -5.26 -13.20 4.66
CA ASP A 211 -6.08 -12.47 5.62
C ASP A 211 -7.17 -11.64 4.89
N LYS A 212 -8.43 -11.95 5.17
CA LYS A 212 -9.61 -11.29 4.61
C LYS A 212 -9.64 -9.79 4.94
N ASP A 213 -9.19 -9.38 6.12
CA ASP A 213 -9.23 -7.97 6.50
C ASP A 213 -8.11 -7.15 5.85
N VAL A 214 -6.99 -7.78 5.51
CA VAL A 214 -5.95 -7.20 4.65
C VAL A 214 -6.47 -7.03 3.23
N ARG A 215 -7.15 -8.05 2.68
CA ARG A 215 -7.77 -7.96 1.35
C ARG A 215 -8.80 -6.84 1.27
N LYS A 216 -9.68 -6.70 2.27
CA LYS A 216 -10.63 -5.59 2.35
C LYS A 216 -9.94 -4.22 2.32
N THR A 217 -8.82 -4.07 3.03
CA THR A 217 -8.03 -2.84 3.02
C THR A 217 -7.46 -2.57 1.63
N GLY A 218 -6.83 -3.57 1.01
CA GLY A 218 -6.29 -3.47 -0.36
C GLY A 218 -7.36 -3.10 -1.38
N TYR A 219 -8.54 -3.73 -1.30
CA TYR A 219 -9.68 -3.40 -2.16
C TYR A 219 -10.11 -1.94 -2.03
N ARG A 220 -10.32 -1.46 -0.79
CA ARG A 220 -10.73 -0.07 -0.54
C ARG A 220 -9.71 0.93 -1.07
N GLN A 221 -8.42 0.64 -0.88
CA GLN A 221 -7.32 1.46 -1.39
C GLN A 221 -7.29 1.46 -2.92
N CYS A 222 -7.37 0.30 -3.57
CA CYS A 222 -7.45 0.20 -5.03
C CYS A 222 -8.60 1.01 -5.61
N VAL A 223 -9.81 0.88 -5.06
CA VAL A 223 -10.98 1.65 -5.50
C VAL A 223 -10.75 3.14 -5.30
N GLY A 224 -10.20 3.55 -4.15
CA GLY A 224 -9.82 4.94 -3.89
C GLY A 224 -8.89 5.51 -4.96
N TYR A 225 -7.82 4.78 -5.29
CA TYR A 225 -6.84 5.22 -6.28
C TYR A 225 -7.34 5.18 -7.73
N LEU A 226 -8.25 4.27 -8.06
CA LEU A 226 -8.85 4.21 -9.39
C LEU A 226 -9.90 5.31 -9.59
N LEU A 227 -10.61 5.69 -8.53
CA LEU A 227 -11.65 6.70 -8.57
C LEU A 227 -11.13 8.13 -8.33
N SER A 228 -9.90 8.32 -7.85
CA SER A 228 -9.34 9.63 -7.53
C SER A 228 -9.39 10.63 -8.69
N ASN A 229 -9.25 10.17 -9.93
CA ASN A 229 -9.34 10.98 -11.14
C ASN A 229 -10.74 11.02 -11.77
N THR A 230 -11.74 10.42 -11.13
CA THR A 230 -13.12 10.32 -11.65
C THR A 230 -14.07 11.24 -10.89
N ARG A 231 -15.23 11.53 -11.48
CA ARG A 231 -16.31 12.28 -10.79
C ARG A 231 -17.17 11.40 -9.88
N ILE A 232 -16.88 10.10 -9.81
CA ILE A 232 -17.68 9.13 -9.07
C ILE A 232 -17.24 9.16 -7.60
N ARG A 233 -18.19 9.39 -6.69
CA ARG A 233 -17.91 9.35 -5.25
C ARG A 233 -17.72 7.91 -4.79
N LEU A 234 -16.78 7.70 -3.88
CA LEU A 234 -16.48 6.40 -3.28
C LEU A 234 -17.75 5.73 -2.71
N ASP A 235 -18.58 6.52 -2.02
CA ASP A 235 -19.83 6.04 -1.42
C ASP A 235 -20.85 5.58 -2.48
N ASP A 236 -20.93 6.29 -3.61
CA ASP A 236 -21.82 5.90 -4.70
C ASP A 236 -21.31 4.62 -5.38
N PHE A 237 -20.00 4.48 -5.54
CA PHE A 237 -19.42 3.25 -6.07
C PHE A 237 -19.71 2.04 -5.17
N TYR A 238 -19.56 2.18 -3.85
CA TYR A 238 -19.82 1.09 -2.91
C TYR A 238 -21.30 0.69 -2.80
N LYS A 239 -22.25 1.53 -3.23
CA LYS A 239 -23.67 1.13 -3.34
C LYS A 239 -23.86 0.03 -4.38
N PHE A 240 -23.18 0.12 -5.52
CA PHE A 240 -23.27 -0.86 -6.61
C PHE A 240 -22.28 -2.03 -6.40
N TYR A 241 -21.12 -1.75 -5.84
CA TYR A 241 -20.02 -2.70 -5.69
C TYR A 241 -19.56 -2.74 -4.23
N PRO A 242 -20.34 -3.36 -3.33
CA PRO A 242 -20.00 -3.38 -1.92
C PRO A 242 -18.68 -4.12 -1.70
N ALA A 243 -17.82 -3.52 -0.88
CA ALA A 243 -16.48 -4.04 -0.60
C ALA A 243 -16.52 -5.50 -0.15
N ASP A 244 -17.59 -5.87 0.57
CA ASP A 244 -17.78 -7.18 1.19
C ASP A 244 -17.92 -8.34 0.19
N LYS A 245 -18.12 -8.04 -1.10
CA LYS A 245 -18.28 -9.04 -2.17
C LYS A 245 -17.08 -9.14 -3.12
N LEU A 246 -16.20 -8.13 -3.15
CA LEU A 246 -15.17 -7.98 -4.19
C LEU A 246 -13.73 -8.00 -3.68
N PHE A 247 -13.51 -8.07 -2.37
CA PHE A 247 -12.15 -8.20 -1.83
C PHE A 247 -11.51 -9.58 -2.13
N ASP A 248 -12.29 -10.57 -2.55
CA ASP A 248 -11.81 -11.93 -2.94
C ASP A 248 -11.55 -12.06 -4.45
N LEU A 249 -11.41 -10.94 -5.19
CA LEU A 249 -11.25 -10.92 -6.66
C LEU A 249 -10.16 -11.88 -7.17
N PHE A 250 -9.05 -12.03 -6.44
CA PHE A 250 -7.91 -12.88 -6.83
C PHE A 250 -7.75 -14.14 -5.98
N ILE A 251 -8.61 -14.36 -4.98
CA ILE A 251 -8.62 -15.56 -4.15
C ILE A 251 -10.01 -16.18 -4.23
N THR A 252 -10.26 -16.89 -5.32
CA THR A 252 -11.52 -17.59 -5.54
C THR A 252 -11.46 -18.97 -4.88
N ALA A 253 -12.05 -19.11 -3.69
CA ALA A 253 -12.34 -20.45 -3.14
C ALA A 253 -13.35 -21.20 -4.01
N GLN A 254 -14.23 -20.46 -4.70
CA GLN A 254 -15.03 -20.91 -5.83
C GLN A 254 -15.02 -19.82 -6.90
N PRO A 255 -14.83 -20.14 -8.19
CA PRO A 255 -14.88 -19.17 -9.26
C PRO A 255 -16.29 -18.58 -9.35
N THR A 256 -16.44 -17.31 -9.01
CA THR A 256 -17.69 -16.60 -9.23
C THR A 256 -17.86 -16.41 -10.73
N ASN A 257 -18.87 -17.03 -11.32
CA ASN A 257 -19.22 -16.77 -12.71
C ASN A 257 -19.73 -15.32 -12.78
N ASN A 258 -18.87 -14.37 -13.18
CA ASN A 258 -19.21 -12.94 -13.23
C ASN A 258 -20.46 -12.66 -14.07
N ALA A 259 -20.85 -13.57 -14.96
CA ALA A 259 -22.10 -13.54 -15.69
C ALA A 259 -23.34 -13.51 -14.76
N GLU A 260 -23.29 -14.14 -13.59
CA GLU A 260 -24.41 -14.14 -12.64
C GLU A 260 -24.53 -12.86 -11.80
N ILE A 261 -23.42 -12.16 -11.54
CA ILE A 261 -23.46 -10.91 -10.75
C ILE A 261 -24.02 -9.77 -11.60
N LEU A 262 -23.68 -9.72 -12.89
CA LEU A 262 -24.22 -8.71 -13.82
C LEU A 262 -25.69 -8.99 -14.20
N THR A 263 -26.18 -10.22 -14.06
CA THR A 263 -27.55 -10.60 -14.47
C THR A 263 -28.57 -10.63 -13.33
N LYS A 264 -28.13 -10.57 -12.06
CA LYS A 264 -29.03 -10.73 -10.90
C LYS A 264 -29.66 -9.45 -10.37
N GLU A 265 -29.25 -8.26 -10.81
CA GLU A 265 -29.91 -7.02 -10.42
C GLU A 265 -30.85 -6.52 -11.55
N TYR A 266 -32.10 -6.99 -11.49
CA TYR A 266 -33.26 -6.46 -12.21
C TYR A 266 -33.19 -6.49 -13.74
N VAL A 267 -32.98 -7.67 -14.34
CA VAL A 267 -33.33 -7.90 -15.76
C VAL A 267 -34.86 -7.92 -15.89
N ASN A 268 -35.49 -6.74 -15.91
CA ASN A 268 -36.91 -6.60 -16.15
C ASN A 268 -37.16 -6.46 -17.65
N VAL A 269 -36.95 -7.56 -18.37
CA VAL A 269 -37.27 -7.67 -19.80
C VAL A 269 -38.72 -7.26 -20.06
N GLU A 270 -39.63 -7.54 -19.13
CA GLU A 270 -41.03 -7.12 -19.25
C GLU A 270 -41.18 -5.59 -19.29
N ASN A 271 -40.50 -4.86 -18.41
CA ASN A 271 -40.47 -3.40 -18.44
C ASN A 271 -39.83 -2.88 -19.73
N PHE A 272 -38.73 -3.49 -20.17
CA PHE A 272 -38.10 -3.13 -21.44
C PHE A 272 -39.08 -3.30 -22.62
N LEU A 273 -39.81 -4.42 -22.68
CA LEU A 273 -40.81 -4.67 -23.71
C LEU A 273 -41.97 -3.68 -23.64
N ARG A 274 -42.41 -3.28 -22.45
CA ARG A 274 -43.43 -2.23 -22.29
C ARG A 274 -42.95 -0.90 -22.89
N VAL A 275 -41.72 -0.47 -22.60
CA VAL A 275 -41.17 0.76 -23.19
C VAL A 275 -41.00 0.62 -24.71
N TYR A 276 -40.58 -0.56 -25.19
CA TYR A 276 -40.50 -0.88 -26.62
C TYR A 276 -41.86 -0.77 -27.32
N THR A 277 -42.94 -1.26 -26.71
CA THR A 277 -44.30 -1.12 -27.26
C THR A 277 -44.75 0.34 -27.32
N ILE A 278 -44.39 1.16 -26.32
CA ILE A 278 -44.70 2.60 -26.33
C ILE A 278 -43.99 3.29 -27.49
N PHE A 279 -42.71 2.99 -27.70
CA PHE A 279 -41.93 3.53 -28.82
C PHE A 279 -42.50 3.11 -30.19
N THR A 280 -42.96 1.86 -30.31
CA THR A 280 -43.38 1.30 -31.60
C THR A 280 -44.82 1.64 -32.00
N ASP A 281 -45.72 1.92 -31.04
CA ASP A 281 -47.14 2.23 -31.32
C ASP A 281 -47.35 3.67 -31.82
N ARG A 282 -47.22 3.86 -33.14
CA ARG A 282 -47.35 5.17 -33.80
C ARG A 282 -48.77 5.71 -33.86
N ASN A 283 -49.78 4.85 -33.79
CA ASN A 283 -51.17 5.23 -34.05
C ASN A 283 -51.89 5.73 -32.80
N LYS A 284 -51.39 5.37 -31.61
CA LYS A 284 -52.04 5.68 -30.34
C LYS A 284 -51.24 6.60 -29.42
N ILE A 285 -49.95 6.83 -29.72
CA ILE A 285 -49.03 7.51 -28.80
C ILE A 285 -48.37 8.70 -29.47
N GLU A 286 -48.43 9.85 -28.78
CA GLU A 286 -47.85 11.11 -29.23
C GLU A 286 -46.33 11.01 -29.45
N ALA A 287 -45.82 11.77 -30.42
CA ALA A 287 -44.40 11.73 -30.81
C ALA A 287 -43.44 12.06 -29.66
N ASN A 288 -43.82 12.99 -28.76
CA ASN A 288 -43.00 13.37 -27.60
C ASN A 288 -42.85 12.20 -26.61
N VAL A 289 -43.93 11.44 -26.37
CA VAL A 289 -43.91 10.27 -25.50
C VAL A 289 -43.08 9.14 -26.11
N ARG A 290 -43.17 8.94 -27.44
CA ARG A 290 -42.32 7.98 -28.16
C ARG A 290 -40.84 8.35 -28.13
N LYS A 291 -40.52 9.64 -28.20
CA LYS A 291 -39.14 10.14 -28.03
C LYS A 291 -38.62 9.85 -26.63
N SER A 292 -39.39 10.14 -25.59
CA SER A 292 -39.02 9.80 -24.20
C SER A 292 -38.88 8.30 -23.98
N ALA A 293 -39.71 7.47 -24.63
CA ALA A 293 -39.57 6.02 -24.59
C ALA A 293 -38.27 5.56 -25.29
N LEU A 294 -37.89 6.16 -26.41
CA LEU A 294 -36.62 5.87 -27.08
C LEU A 294 -35.40 6.26 -26.22
N GLU A 295 -35.44 7.40 -25.54
CA GLU A 295 -34.39 7.83 -24.61
C GLU A 295 -34.27 6.86 -23.42
N GLN A 296 -35.39 6.41 -22.87
CA GLN A 296 -35.42 5.39 -21.81
C GLN A 296 -34.89 4.04 -22.31
N MET A 297 -35.26 3.61 -23.52
CA MET A 297 -34.70 2.39 -24.14
C MET A 297 -33.19 2.50 -24.33
N SER A 298 -32.67 3.66 -24.73
CA SER A 298 -31.23 3.90 -24.86
C SER A 298 -30.51 3.74 -23.51
N MET A 299 -31.10 4.26 -22.43
CA MET A 299 -30.56 4.05 -21.07
C MET A 299 -30.62 2.58 -20.64
N MET A 300 -31.71 1.88 -20.95
CA MET A 300 -31.87 0.45 -20.64
C MET A 300 -30.90 -0.44 -21.42
N LEU A 301 -30.63 -0.13 -22.69
CA LEU A 301 -29.70 -0.87 -23.55
C LEU A 301 -28.22 -0.68 -23.17
N ASN A 302 -27.90 0.13 -22.16
CA ASN A 302 -26.57 0.06 -21.54
C ASN A 302 -26.34 -1.28 -20.80
N ASP A 303 -27.41 -2.01 -20.48
CA ASP A 303 -27.35 -3.39 -19.99
C ASP A 303 -27.26 -4.39 -21.17
N PRO A 304 -26.15 -5.13 -21.32
CA PRO A 304 -25.99 -6.14 -22.38
C PRO A 304 -27.01 -7.28 -22.32
N SER A 305 -27.62 -7.56 -21.17
CA SER A 305 -28.60 -8.64 -21.01
C SER A 305 -29.87 -8.42 -21.84
N LEU A 306 -30.21 -7.16 -22.13
CA LEU A 306 -31.40 -6.76 -22.90
C LEU A 306 -31.17 -6.76 -24.42
N HIS A 307 -29.93 -6.87 -24.88
CA HIS A 307 -29.60 -6.79 -26.31
C HIS A 307 -30.23 -7.93 -27.11
N SER A 308 -30.20 -9.15 -26.57
CA SER A 308 -30.85 -10.30 -27.22
C SER A 308 -32.36 -10.10 -27.36
N SER A 309 -33.03 -9.54 -26.35
CA SER A 309 -34.46 -9.24 -26.42
C SER A 309 -34.74 -8.15 -27.45
N PHE A 310 -33.93 -7.09 -27.50
CA PHE A 310 -34.07 -6.02 -28.47
C PHE A 310 -33.91 -6.50 -29.93
N LEU A 311 -32.90 -7.33 -30.19
CA LEU A 311 -32.68 -7.92 -31.51
C LEU A 311 -33.81 -8.86 -31.91
N ASN A 312 -34.26 -9.73 -31.00
CA ASN A 312 -35.35 -10.68 -31.27
C ASN A 312 -36.69 -10.00 -31.59
N HIS A 313 -36.91 -8.77 -31.13
CA HIS A 313 -38.10 -7.99 -31.41
C HIS A 313 -37.94 -7.05 -32.62
N GLY A 314 -36.88 -7.18 -33.41
CA GLY A 314 -36.66 -6.37 -34.61
C GLY A 314 -36.27 -4.92 -34.29
N GLY A 315 -35.60 -4.70 -33.17
CA GLY A 315 -35.26 -3.37 -32.67
C GLY A 315 -34.37 -2.57 -33.63
N LEU A 316 -33.42 -3.22 -34.31
CA LEU A 316 -32.53 -2.54 -35.26
C LEU A 316 -33.28 -2.06 -36.50
N GLU A 317 -34.13 -2.91 -37.05
CA GLU A 317 -35.00 -2.62 -38.18
C GLU A 317 -35.88 -1.41 -37.86
N ARG A 318 -36.44 -1.36 -36.65
CA ARG A 318 -37.30 -0.28 -36.22
C ARG A 318 -36.58 1.05 -36.02
N ILE A 319 -35.36 1.04 -35.47
CA ILE A 319 -34.53 2.25 -35.38
C ILE A 319 -34.17 2.75 -36.78
N LEU A 320 -33.78 1.85 -37.69
CA LEU A 320 -33.47 2.20 -39.07
C LEU A 320 -34.66 2.81 -39.80
N GLU A 321 -35.87 2.29 -39.58
CA GLU A 321 -37.11 2.89 -40.10
C GLU A 321 -37.34 4.31 -39.57
N GLU A 322 -37.20 4.53 -38.26
CA GLU A 322 -37.37 5.86 -37.66
C GLU A 322 -36.32 6.86 -38.15
N LEU A 323 -35.06 6.45 -38.29
CA LEU A 323 -34.01 7.30 -38.84
C LEU A 323 -34.30 7.68 -40.29
N LYS A 324 -34.72 6.72 -41.12
CA LYS A 324 -35.12 6.97 -42.52
C LYS A 324 -36.31 7.93 -42.62
N LEU A 325 -37.30 7.80 -41.75
CA LEU A 325 -38.48 8.66 -41.73
C LEU A 325 -38.20 10.09 -41.27
N ASN A 326 -37.22 10.28 -40.39
CA ASN A 326 -36.82 11.62 -39.96
C ASN A 326 -35.87 12.27 -40.98
N LEU A 327 -35.07 11.49 -41.69
CA LEU A 327 -34.24 11.99 -42.81
C LEU A 327 -35.09 12.49 -43.99
N THR A 328 -36.20 11.82 -44.32
CA THR A 328 -37.09 12.24 -45.41
C THR A 328 -38.02 13.40 -45.04
N ARG A 329 -38.14 13.76 -43.76
CA ARG A 329 -38.94 14.92 -43.32
C ARG A 329 -38.24 16.26 -43.56
N ASP A 330 -36.91 16.29 -43.52
CA ASP A 330 -36.15 17.51 -43.79
C ASP A 330 -36.11 17.86 -45.30
N ASP A 331 -36.33 16.89 -46.18
CA ASP A 331 -36.39 17.10 -47.63
C ASP A 331 -37.72 17.69 -48.13
N ILE A 332 -38.77 17.72 -47.30
CA ILE A 332 -40.12 18.22 -47.69
C ILE A 332 -40.36 19.68 -47.24
N VAL A 333 -39.46 20.28 -46.45
CA VAL A 333 -39.59 21.70 -46.03
C VAL A 333 -38.97 22.69 -47.04
N CYS A 334 -38.35 22.19 -48.11
CA CYS A 334 -37.89 22.99 -49.25
C CYS A 334 -38.56 22.50 -50.54
N SER A 335 -39.84 22.82 -50.74
CA SER A 335 -40.53 22.78 -52.04
C SER A 335 -41.64 23.83 -52.09
#